data_AF-A0A0T6XRK6-F1
#
_entry.id   AF-A0A0T6XRK6-F1
#
_cell.length_a   1.000
_cell.length_b   1.000
_cell.length_c   1.000
_cell.angle_alpha   90.00
_cell.angle_beta   90.00
_cell.angle_gamma   90.00
#
_symmetry.space_group_name_H-M   'P 1'
#
loop_
_entity.id
_entity.type
_entity.pdbx_description
1 polymer ?
#
loop_
_entity_poly.entity_id
_entity_poly.type
_entity_poly.pdbx_seq_one_letter_code
_entity_poly.pdbx_strand_id
1 'polypeptide(L)'
;MLAGCGGHAKGVMAPVAVTAPTPGTSTVDMLVATTRQPSGDPATLFSGERDANTFLTDVAVSIPPDTVRKSGTVQWPRKLPPDPAKEFAVTRVRELQTLDEAKSWFLQHDVGGHAFVFVHGFNNRYEDSVYRLAQIVHDSEVQATPVLFTWPSRANVFDYNYDKESTNYSRTALEDILKKLSDAPKVKDITILAHSMGTWLTMESLRQMAIRDGNVPSKIENVILASPDIDLDVFAKQFVEMGKKRPKFTIFVSQDDRALALSSFISGDVSRLGAIDPSAEPYRTQLERAGITAIDLTKVKTEDGLHHGKFAESPQIVQLIGTRLATGQTLTDSDISVGTGIAAVVAGTARNVGNVAAVTVSAPVSILENPQPTKKKRVVVGDTLSSDTPQPVKIK
;
A
#
# COMPACT_ATOMS: atom_id res chain seq x y z
N MET A 1 -8.66 24.60 -6.24
CA MET A 1 -7.34 24.67 -5.57
C MET A 1 -6.52 23.51 -6.09
N LEU A 2 -5.30 23.76 -6.56
CA LEU A 2 -4.40 22.75 -7.10
C LEU A 2 -3.81 21.91 -5.94
N ALA A 3 -4.26 20.68 -5.75
CA ALA A 3 -3.48 19.64 -5.08
C ALA A 3 -2.44 19.13 -6.08
N GLY A 4 -1.52 20.02 -6.47
CA GLY A 4 -0.32 19.61 -7.20
C GLY A 4 0.61 18.88 -6.26
N CYS A 5 1.48 18.04 -6.82
CA CYS A 5 2.58 17.36 -6.16
C CYS A 5 3.64 18.32 -5.57
N GLY A 6 3.23 19.30 -4.78
CA GLY A 6 4.07 20.07 -3.87
C GLY A 6 4.19 19.28 -2.58
N GLY A 7 5.42 18.95 -2.18
CA GLY A 7 5.67 18.13 -1.00
C GLY A 7 4.98 18.69 0.25
N HIS A 8 4.36 17.81 1.03
CA HIS A 8 3.90 18.09 2.39
C HIS A 8 5.10 18.43 3.29
N ALA A 9 4.83 18.85 4.54
CA ALA A 9 5.86 19.16 5.51
C ALA A 9 6.81 17.97 5.72
N LYS A 10 8.12 18.26 5.79
CA LYS A 10 9.19 17.32 6.14
C LYS A 10 9.50 17.44 7.63
N GLY A 11 10.13 16.41 8.21
CA GLY A 11 10.52 16.42 9.62
C GLY A 11 9.40 16.05 10.58
N VAL A 12 8.32 15.43 10.07
CA VAL A 12 7.10 15.12 10.85
C VAL A 12 7.20 13.84 11.66
N MET A 13 8.32 13.10 11.56
CA MET A 13 8.53 11.86 12.31
C MET A 13 9.07 12.08 13.71
N ALA A 14 9.51 13.30 14.05
CA ALA A 14 9.93 13.64 15.39
C ALA A 14 8.72 13.54 16.35
N PRO A 15 8.76 12.66 17.37
CA PRO A 15 7.62 12.46 18.25
C PRO A 15 7.28 13.73 19.03
N VAL A 16 6.00 14.09 19.08
CA VAL A 16 5.52 15.14 19.99
C VAL A 16 5.14 14.53 21.33
N ALA A 17 5.59 15.15 22.40
CA ALA A 17 5.24 14.75 23.75
C ALA A 17 3.75 15.05 24.00
N VAL A 18 2.97 14.00 24.26
CA VAL A 18 1.56 14.11 24.65
C VAL A 18 1.49 13.78 26.14
N THR A 19 1.40 14.80 26.99
CA THR A 19 1.37 14.65 28.46
C THR A 19 0.02 14.14 28.99
N ALA A 20 -1.05 14.28 28.20
CA ALA A 20 -2.37 13.71 28.43
C ALA A 20 -3.08 13.51 27.08
N PRO A 21 -3.98 12.51 26.93
CA PRO A 21 -4.74 12.33 25.71
C PRO A 21 -5.46 13.63 25.31
N THR A 22 -5.19 14.11 24.10
CA THR A 22 -5.88 15.29 23.57
C THR A 22 -7.36 14.93 23.38
N PRO A 23 -8.31 15.69 23.96
CA PRO A 23 -9.73 15.34 23.85
C PRO A 23 -10.17 15.19 22.39
N GLY A 24 -10.81 14.06 22.07
CA GLY A 24 -11.34 13.77 20.73
C GLY A 24 -10.34 13.25 19.72
N THR A 25 -9.05 13.12 20.06
CA THR A 25 -8.07 12.46 19.17
C THR A 25 -8.10 10.96 19.35
N SER A 26 -7.89 10.21 18.27
CA SER A 26 -7.60 8.78 18.32
C SER A 26 -6.10 8.53 18.09
N THR A 27 -5.66 7.32 18.42
CA THR A 27 -4.29 6.87 18.18
C THR A 27 -4.31 5.63 17.31
N VAL A 28 -3.44 5.57 16.31
CA VAL A 28 -3.13 4.35 15.57
C VAL A 28 -1.71 3.91 15.91
N ASP A 29 -1.61 2.74 16.51
CA ASP A 29 -0.35 2.03 16.74
C ASP A 29 -0.06 1.10 15.56
N MET A 30 1.18 1.10 15.07
CA MET A 30 1.58 0.23 13.96
C MET A 30 3.00 -0.30 14.11
N LEU A 31 3.21 -1.52 13.59
CA LEU A 31 4.53 -2.09 13.39
C LEU A 31 5.00 -1.76 11.97
N VAL A 32 6.11 -1.04 11.85
CA VAL A 32 6.70 -0.70 10.56
C VAL A 32 7.92 -1.57 10.30
N ALA A 33 7.91 -2.30 9.19
CA ALA A 33 9.06 -3.00 8.65
C ALA A 33 9.59 -2.27 7.42
N THR A 34 10.91 -2.07 7.33
CA THR A 34 11.50 -1.34 6.20
C THR A 34 12.87 -1.84 5.77
N THR A 35 13.10 -1.80 4.46
CA THR A 35 14.42 -1.99 3.81
C THR A 35 15.07 -0.66 3.41
N ARG A 36 14.53 0.47 3.90
CA ARG A 36 15.11 1.80 3.69
C ARG A 36 16.35 1.98 4.56
N GLN A 37 17.31 2.73 4.04
CA GLN A 37 18.51 3.15 4.77
C GLN A 37 18.13 4.18 5.84
N PRO A 38 18.54 3.98 7.11
CA PRO A 38 18.39 4.98 8.15
C PRO A 38 18.96 6.33 7.71
N SER A 39 18.19 7.39 7.92
CA SER A 39 18.56 8.75 7.53
C SER A 39 19.62 9.37 8.44
N GLY A 40 19.73 8.88 9.68
CA GLY A 40 20.50 9.51 10.75
C GLY A 40 19.81 10.72 11.40
N ASP A 41 18.59 11.05 10.97
CA ASP A 41 17.78 12.16 11.49
C ASP A 41 16.48 11.62 12.12
N PRO A 42 16.22 11.84 13.43
CA PRO A 42 14.99 11.37 14.08
C PRO A 42 13.72 12.01 13.51
N ALA A 43 13.81 13.14 12.80
CA ALA A 43 12.68 13.80 12.18
C ALA A 43 12.28 13.18 10.82
N THR A 44 13.15 12.34 10.25
CA THR A 44 12.94 11.67 8.94
C THR A 44 12.93 10.15 9.09
N LEU A 45 13.67 9.60 10.06
CA LEU A 45 13.92 8.18 10.35
C LEU A 45 14.63 7.44 9.22
N PHE A 46 14.00 7.31 8.06
CA PHE A 46 14.49 6.52 6.93
C PHE A 46 14.47 7.31 5.61
N SER A 47 15.49 7.09 4.79
CA SER A 47 15.64 7.76 3.50
C SER A 47 14.96 6.99 2.35
N GLY A 48 15.13 7.49 1.12
CA GLY A 48 14.74 6.77 -0.10
C GLY A 48 15.77 5.75 -0.58
N GLU A 49 16.90 5.59 0.11
CA GLU A 49 17.96 4.67 -0.29
C GLU A 49 17.78 3.26 0.30
N ARG A 50 18.38 2.26 -0.36
CA ARG A 50 18.31 0.85 0.04
C ARG A 50 19.28 0.55 1.17
N ASP A 51 18.84 -0.29 2.11
CA ASP A 51 19.70 -0.94 3.10
C ASP A 51 19.63 -2.46 2.94
N ALA A 52 20.75 -3.14 3.21
CA ALA A 52 20.80 -4.60 3.21
C ALA A 52 20.04 -5.22 4.39
N ASN A 53 19.82 -4.46 5.46
CA ASN A 53 19.07 -4.91 6.63
C ASN A 53 17.59 -4.54 6.50
N THR A 54 16.76 -5.24 7.29
CA THR A 54 15.36 -4.86 7.49
C THR A 54 15.21 -4.36 8.92
N PHE A 55 14.70 -3.14 9.07
CA PHE A 55 14.49 -2.50 10.36
C PHE A 55 13.03 -2.62 10.78
N LEU A 56 12.80 -2.73 12.09
CA LEU A 56 11.48 -2.78 12.70
C LEU A 56 11.28 -1.59 13.64
N THR A 57 10.12 -0.96 13.58
CA THR A 57 9.81 0.23 14.39
C THR A 57 8.36 0.19 14.86
N ASP A 58 8.15 0.41 16.15
CA ASP A 58 6.86 0.73 16.76
C ASP A 58 6.60 2.22 16.58
N VAL A 59 5.53 2.56 15.87
CA VAL A 59 5.13 3.94 15.60
C VAL A 59 3.70 4.14 16.08
N ALA A 60 3.45 5.23 16.83
CA ALA A 60 2.11 5.69 17.17
C ALA A 60 1.83 7.05 16.52
N VAL A 61 0.67 7.17 15.87
CA VAL A 61 0.21 8.39 15.22
C VAL A 61 -1.10 8.83 15.85
N SER A 62 -1.15 10.05 16.37
CA SER A 62 -2.38 10.72 16.78
C SER A 62 -3.13 11.25 15.56
N ILE A 63 -4.44 11.06 15.55
CA ILE A 63 -5.35 11.52 14.50
C ILE A 63 -6.33 12.53 15.10
N PRO A 64 -6.50 13.72 14.49
CA PRO A 64 -7.43 14.71 14.98
C PRO A 64 -8.89 14.26 14.80
N PRO A 65 -9.85 14.80 15.57
CA PRO A 65 -11.26 14.42 15.44
C PRO A 65 -11.83 14.77 14.07
N ASP A 66 -12.76 13.95 13.59
CA ASP A 66 -13.45 14.09 12.30
C ASP A 66 -14.19 15.44 12.14
N THR A 67 -14.42 16.16 13.23
CA THR A 67 -14.97 17.52 13.20
C THR A 67 -14.02 18.57 12.61
N VAL A 68 -12.71 18.29 12.56
CA VAL A 68 -11.68 19.21 12.03
C VAL A 68 -10.88 18.63 10.86
N ARG A 69 -11.18 17.39 10.46
CA ARG A 69 -10.57 16.72 9.30
C ARG A 69 -11.62 16.14 8.38
N LYS A 70 -11.23 15.86 7.13
CA LYS A 70 -12.07 15.14 6.17
C LYS A 70 -11.56 13.70 6.05
N SER A 71 -12.44 12.70 6.26
CA SER A 71 -12.08 11.29 6.03
C SER A 71 -11.58 11.08 4.59
N GLY A 72 -10.61 10.18 4.43
CA GLY A 72 -9.88 9.96 3.18
C GLY A 72 -8.63 10.84 2.99
N THR A 73 -8.41 11.82 3.85
CA THR A 73 -7.29 12.77 3.69
C THR A 73 -6.36 12.76 4.90
N VAL A 74 -5.09 13.09 4.66
CA VAL A 74 -4.08 13.28 5.72
C VAL A 74 -3.95 14.77 6.00
N GLN A 75 -4.29 15.20 7.21
CA GLN A 75 -4.10 16.58 7.68
C GLN A 75 -2.63 16.77 8.08
N TRP A 76 -1.81 17.06 7.06
CA TRP A 76 -0.39 17.28 7.26
C TRP A 76 -0.12 18.53 8.12
N PRO A 77 0.95 18.49 8.95
CA PRO A 77 1.35 19.63 9.76
C PRO A 77 1.68 20.86 8.90
N ARG A 78 1.06 22.00 9.21
CA ARG A 78 1.40 23.28 8.56
C ARG A 78 2.65 23.91 9.15
N LYS A 79 2.94 23.61 10.41
CA LYS A 79 4.11 24.06 11.16
C LYS A 79 4.56 22.95 12.11
N LEU A 80 5.86 22.84 12.35
CA LEU A 80 6.41 21.95 13.36
C LEU A 80 6.63 22.67 14.70
N PRO A 81 6.43 21.98 15.85
CA PRO A 81 5.84 20.64 15.98
C PRO A 81 4.34 20.63 15.62
N PRO A 82 3.78 19.49 15.16
CA PRO A 82 2.36 19.37 14.83
C PRO A 82 1.45 19.59 16.04
N ASP A 83 0.22 20.05 15.80
CA ASP A 83 -0.86 20.12 16.81
C ASP A 83 -1.78 18.88 16.68
N PRO A 84 -1.70 17.88 17.58
CA PRO A 84 -2.50 16.67 17.49
C PRO A 84 -4.02 16.90 17.48
N ALA A 85 -4.48 18.05 18.00
CA ALA A 85 -5.91 18.41 17.97
C ALA A 85 -6.40 18.81 16.57
N LYS A 86 -5.49 19.11 15.64
CA LYS A 86 -5.80 19.63 14.30
C LYS A 86 -5.17 18.85 13.16
N GLU A 87 -4.06 18.15 13.43
CA GLU A 87 -3.16 17.58 12.43
C GLU A 87 -2.72 16.19 12.86
N PHE A 88 -2.32 15.36 11.90
CA PHE A 88 -1.68 14.09 12.19
C PHE A 88 -0.34 14.35 12.87
N ALA A 89 -0.06 13.62 13.94
CA ALA A 89 1.16 13.81 14.71
C ALA A 89 1.74 12.47 15.16
N VAL A 90 3.03 12.25 14.92
CA VAL A 90 3.73 11.12 15.52
C VAL A 90 3.89 11.39 17.01
N THR A 91 3.42 10.49 17.85
CA THR A 91 3.49 10.61 19.31
C THR A 91 4.47 9.61 19.93
N ARG A 92 4.78 8.53 19.20
CA ARG A 92 5.78 7.54 19.61
C ARG A 92 6.53 6.99 18.40
N VAL A 93 7.85 6.87 18.57
CA VAL A 93 8.74 6.09 17.69
C VAL A 93 9.65 5.31 18.60
N ARG A 94 9.70 3.99 18.43
CA ARG A 94 10.60 3.11 19.16
C ARG A 94 11.14 2.05 18.22
N GLU A 95 12.45 2.05 18.04
CA GLU A 95 13.14 1.00 17.30
C GLU A 95 12.98 -0.34 18.03
N LEU A 96 12.71 -1.40 17.29
CA LEU A 96 12.60 -2.76 17.82
C LEU A 96 13.84 -3.53 17.42
N GLN A 97 14.69 -3.81 18.39
CA GLN A 97 16.03 -4.36 18.14
C GLN A 97 16.01 -5.86 17.81
N THR A 98 14.92 -6.55 18.17
CA THR A 98 14.83 -8.00 18.03
C THR A 98 13.47 -8.44 17.49
N LEU A 99 13.43 -9.64 16.92
CA LEU A 99 12.17 -10.26 16.52
C LEU A 99 11.23 -10.46 17.71
N ASP A 100 11.78 -10.75 18.88
CA ASP A 100 10.97 -11.02 20.07
C ASP A 100 10.33 -9.75 20.63
N GLU A 101 10.99 -8.59 20.48
CA GLU A 101 10.36 -7.29 20.71
C GLU A 101 9.19 -7.04 19.75
N ALA A 102 9.35 -7.35 18.46
CA ALA A 102 8.29 -7.21 17.47
C ALA A 102 7.12 -8.18 17.71
N LYS A 103 7.39 -9.43 18.08
CA LYS A 103 6.37 -10.39 18.51
C LYS A 103 5.63 -9.89 19.75
N SER A 104 6.36 -9.39 20.74
CA SER A 104 5.78 -8.85 21.98
C SER A 104 4.90 -7.63 21.69
N TRP A 105 5.35 -6.74 20.81
CA TRP A 105 4.56 -5.60 20.34
C TRP A 105 3.26 -6.08 19.68
N PHE A 106 3.34 -7.06 18.78
CA PHE A 106 2.15 -7.60 18.10
C PHE A 106 1.15 -8.18 19.10
N LEU A 107 1.63 -8.94 20.09
CA LEU A 107 0.76 -9.52 21.12
C LEU A 107 0.07 -8.47 21.99
N GLN A 108 0.71 -7.33 22.25
CA GLN A 108 0.14 -6.23 23.03
C GLN A 108 -0.93 -5.44 22.27
N HIS A 109 -0.79 -5.36 20.94
CA HIS A 109 -1.70 -4.62 20.06
C HIS A 109 -2.61 -5.56 19.25
N ASP A 110 -2.71 -6.83 19.67
CA ASP A 110 -3.45 -7.84 18.92
C ASP A 110 -4.94 -7.54 18.87
N VAL A 111 -5.47 -7.41 17.65
CA VAL A 111 -6.91 -7.31 17.41
C VAL A 111 -7.41 -8.63 16.83
N GLY A 112 -7.88 -9.51 17.72
CA GLY A 112 -8.54 -10.76 17.34
C GLY A 112 -7.65 -11.84 16.70
N GLY A 113 -6.35 -11.60 16.54
CA GLY A 113 -5.44 -12.42 15.74
C GLY A 113 -5.36 -12.01 14.26
N HIS A 114 -5.98 -10.91 13.86
CA HIS A 114 -6.01 -10.42 12.48
C HIS A 114 -4.83 -9.48 12.24
N ALA A 115 -4.02 -9.72 11.20
CA ALA A 115 -2.95 -8.80 10.80
C ALA A 115 -3.33 -8.06 9.52
N PHE A 116 -3.17 -6.73 9.51
CA PHE A 116 -3.41 -5.90 8.34
C PHE A 116 -2.09 -5.31 7.82
N VAL A 117 -1.60 -5.83 6.69
CA VAL A 117 -0.33 -5.43 6.10
C VAL A 117 -0.57 -4.44 4.97
N PHE A 118 -0.02 -3.23 5.08
CA PHE A 118 -0.06 -2.23 4.02
C PHE A 118 1.28 -2.10 3.31
N VAL A 119 1.26 -2.07 1.97
CA VAL A 119 2.43 -1.87 1.10
C VAL A 119 2.18 -0.66 0.21
N HIS A 120 2.96 0.41 0.43
CA HIS A 120 2.77 1.68 -0.29
C HIS A 120 3.21 1.62 -1.77
N GLY A 121 2.78 2.63 -2.52
CA GLY A 121 3.09 2.83 -3.93
C GLY A 121 4.35 3.64 -4.24
N PHE A 122 4.49 3.99 -5.50
CA PHE A 122 5.56 4.84 -6.03
C PHE A 122 5.52 6.25 -5.44
N ASN A 123 6.67 6.94 -5.42
CA ASN A 123 6.79 8.36 -5.07
C ASN A 123 6.41 8.69 -3.61
N ASN A 124 6.77 7.80 -2.67
CA ASN A 124 6.48 7.94 -1.25
C ASN A 124 7.75 8.07 -0.39
N ARG A 125 7.78 9.05 0.52
CA ARG A 125 8.72 9.06 1.63
C ARG A 125 8.29 8.06 2.72
N TYR A 126 9.11 7.92 3.75
CA TYR A 126 8.78 7.07 4.89
C TYR A 126 7.53 7.59 5.61
N GLU A 127 7.49 8.89 5.92
CA GLU A 127 6.38 9.55 6.59
C GLU A 127 5.06 9.49 5.81
N ASP A 128 5.12 9.55 4.48
CA ASP A 128 3.95 9.39 3.61
C ASP A 128 3.25 8.05 3.86
N SER A 129 4.06 7.00 4.00
CA SER A 129 3.59 5.64 4.15
C SER A 129 3.02 5.40 5.55
N VAL A 130 3.67 5.97 6.58
CA VAL A 130 3.20 5.93 7.97
C VAL A 130 1.85 6.65 8.11
N TYR A 131 1.76 7.90 7.64
CA TYR A 131 0.55 8.70 7.81
C TYR A 131 -0.60 8.13 6.97
N ARG A 132 -0.29 7.57 5.79
CA ARG A 132 -1.30 6.89 4.96
C ARG A 132 -1.85 5.65 5.64
N LEU A 133 -1.03 4.79 6.25
CA LEU A 133 -1.56 3.65 7.00
C LEU A 133 -2.40 4.10 8.19
N ALA A 134 -1.95 5.11 8.94
CA ALA A 134 -2.71 5.66 10.06
C ALA A 134 -4.09 6.17 9.63
N GLN A 135 -4.14 6.89 8.50
CA GLN A 135 -5.39 7.37 7.90
C GLN A 135 -6.30 6.21 7.48
N ILE A 136 -5.77 5.20 6.78
CA ILE A 136 -6.56 4.05 6.35
C ILE A 136 -7.15 3.32 7.56
N VAL A 137 -6.33 3.00 8.57
CA VAL A 137 -6.76 2.26 9.77
C VAL A 137 -7.85 3.00 10.52
N HIS A 138 -7.64 4.30 10.76
CA HIS A 138 -8.61 5.12 11.47
C HIS A 138 -9.91 5.28 10.68
N ASP A 139 -9.82 5.63 9.39
CA ASP A 139 -11.01 5.95 8.58
C ASP A 139 -11.85 4.73 8.21
N SER A 140 -11.24 3.54 8.16
CA SER A 140 -11.94 2.29 7.88
C SER A 140 -12.32 1.53 9.14
N GLU A 141 -11.91 1.98 10.31
CA GLU A 141 -12.13 1.28 11.58
C GLU A 141 -11.63 -0.18 11.53
N VAL A 142 -10.47 -0.40 10.89
CA VAL A 142 -9.87 -1.73 10.72
C VAL A 142 -9.82 -2.47 12.06
N GLN A 143 -10.46 -3.63 12.12
CA GLN A 143 -10.41 -4.55 13.28
C GLN A 143 -9.26 -5.56 13.15
N ALA A 144 -8.05 -5.06 12.93
CA ALA A 144 -6.84 -5.87 12.76
C ALA A 144 -5.59 -5.09 13.18
N THR A 145 -4.56 -5.81 13.60
CA THR A 145 -3.27 -5.27 14.03
C THR A 145 -2.54 -4.64 12.83
N PRO A 146 -2.27 -3.31 12.82
CA PRO A 146 -1.66 -2.64 11.67
C PRO A 146 -0.16 -2.93 11.52
N VAL A 147 0.24 -3.33 10.31
CA VAL A 147 1.63 -3.55 9.92
C VAL A 147 1.91 -2.79 8.63
N LEU A 148 2.90 -1.90 8.63
CA LEU A 148 3.38 -1.22 7.43
C LEU A 148 4.63 -1.93 6.90
N PHE A 149 4.65 -2.27 5.63
CA PHE A 149 5.90 -2.57 4.92
C PHE A 149 6.26 -1.41 4.00
N THR A 150 7.42 -0.80 4.22
CA THR A 150 7.89 0.33 3.41
C THR A 150 9.24 0.05 2.76
N TRP A 151 9.27 0.20 1.44
CA TRP A 151 10.41 -0.08 0.57
C TRP A 151 11.05 1.22 0.06
N PRO A 152 12.30 1.21 -0.46
CA PRO A 152 13.06 2.42 -0.78
C PRO A 152 12.54 3.14 -2.02
N SER A 153 11.56 4.02 -1.80
CA SER A 153 11.13 5.01 -2.78
C SER A 153 11.83 6.34 -2.53
N ARG A 154 12.36 6.95 -3.59
CA ARG A 154 13.00 8.28 -3.55
C ARG A 154 12.02 9.45 -3.47
N ALA A 155 10.72 9.19 -3.54
CA ALA A 155 9.70 10.23 -3.56
C ALA A 155 9.97 11.28 -4.65
N ASN A 156 10.35 10.81 -5.84
CA ASN A 156 10.57 11.62 -7.01
C ASN A 156 10.04 10.92 -8.26
N VAL A 157 9.20 11.61 -9.02
CA VAL A 157 8.62 11.13 -10.29
C VAL A 157 9.67 10.69 -11.32
N PHE A 158 10.84 11.35 -11.31
CA PHE A 158 11.94 11.02 -12.23
C PHE A 158 12.77 9.80 -11.81
N ASP A 159 12.59 9.31 -10.59
CA ASP A 159 13.28 8.13 -10.06
C ASP A 159 12.46 6.84 -10.23
N TYR A 160 11.44 6.83 -11.10
CA TYR A 160 10.56 5.67 -11.35
C TYR A 160 11.33 4.35 -11.54
N ASN A 161 12.39 4.35 -12.36
CA ASN A 161 13.15 3.14 -12.62
C ASN A 161 13.95 2.68 -11.39
N TYR A 162 14.45 3.63 -10.58
CA TYR A 162 15.08 3.29 -9.31
C TYR A 162 14.09 2.66 -8.34
N ASP A 163 12.91 3.27 -8.18
CA ASP A 163 11.85 2.80 -7.30
C ASP A 163 11.37 1.40 -7.73
N LYS A 164 11.21 1.15 -9.04
CA LYS A 164 10.89 -0.17 -9.58
C LYS A 164 11.95 -1.21 -9.19
N GLU A 165 13.23 -0.91 -9.38
CA GLU A 165 14.31 -1.80 -8.95
C GLU A 165 14.37 -1.96 -7.41
N SER A 166 13.95 -0.94 -6.65
CA SER A 166 13.90 -0.99 -5.18
C SER A 166 12.76 -1.86 -4.66
N THR A 167 11.66 -1.98 -5.40
CA THR A 167 10.64 -2.98 -5.09
C THR A 167 11.21 -4.39 -5.23
N ASN A 168 11.79 -4.71 -6.38
CA ASN A 168 12.45 -6.00 -6.61
C ASN A 168 13.53 -6.32 -5.57
N TYR A 169 14.30 -5.30 -5.15
CA TYR A 169 15.28 -5.43 -4.07
C TYR A 169 14.64 -5.85 -2.74
N SER A 170 13.44 -5.35 -2.44
CA SER A 170 12.74 -5.55 -1.16
C SER A 170 11.87 -6.81 -1.09
N ARG A 171 11.76 -7.58 -2.20
CA ARG A 171 10.84 -8.73 -2.30
C ARG A 171 11.05 -9.80 -1.23
N THR A 172 12.31 -10.12 -0.92
CA THR A 172 12.66 -11.14 0.07
C THR A 172 12.35 -10.65 1.49
N ALA A 173 12.56 -9.37 1.78
CA ALA A 173 12.22 -8.81 3.08
C ALA A 173 10.71 -8.83 3.32
N LEU A 174 9.88 -8.49 2.32
CA LEU A 174 8.43 -8.60 2.44
C LEU A 174 7.99 -10.06 2.62
N GLU A 175 8.54 -11.00 1.84
CA GLU A 175 8.31 -12.43 2.05
C GLU A 175 8.62 -12.83 3.50
N ASP A 176 9.77 -12.43 4.03
CA ASP A 176 10.21 -12.84 5.36
C ASP A 176 9.28 -12.30 6.47
N ILE A 177 8.78 -11.06 6.32
CA ILE A 177 7.80 -10.48 7.24
C ILE A 177 6.48 -11.25 7.18
N LEU A 178 5.97 -11.53 5.97
CA LEU A 178 4.74 -12.30 5.78
C LEU A 178 4.86 -13.73 6.32
N LYS A 179 6.02 -14.36 6.16
CA LYS A 179 6.32 -15.68 6.71
C LYS A 179 6.35 -15.64 8.24
N LYS A 180 7.02 -14.66 8.84
CA LYS A 180 7.04 -14.47 10.31
C LYS A 180 5.65 -14.25 10.90
N LEU A 181 4.82 -13.45 10.24
CA LEU A 181 3.41 -13.28 10.64
C LEU A 181 2.64 -14.58 10.50
N SER A 182 2.84 -15.32 9.40
CA SER A 182 2.15 -16.59 9.15
C SER A 182 2.52 -17.67 10.18
N ASP A 183 3.79 -17.74 10.56
CA ASP A 183 4.32 -18.71 11.52
C ASP A 183 3.93 -18.39 12.97
N ALA A 184 3.55 -17.13 13.27
CA ALA A 184 3.16 -16.72 14.61
C ALA A 184 1.84 -17.40 15.04
N PRO A 185 1.81 -18.15 16.16
CA PRO A 185 0.61 -18.89 16.58
C PRO A 185 -0.63 -18.02 16.84
N LYS A 186 -0.43 -16.77 17.28
CA LYS A 186 -1.52 -15.85 17.64
C LYS A 186 -2.16 -15.18 16.41
N VAL A 187 -1.43 -15.11 15.29
CA VAL A 187 -1.97 -14.64 14.01
C VAL A 187 -2.84 -15.74 13.43
N LYS A 188 -4.10 -15.41 13.14
CA LYS A 188 -5.09 -16.30 12.53
C LYS A 188 -5.16 -16.10 11.02
N ASP A 189 -5.15 -14.84 10.60
CA ASP A 189 -5.16 -14.43 9.20
C ASP A 189 -4.42 -13.11 8.99
N ILE A 190 -4.03 -12.91 7.74
CA ILE A 190 -3.28 -11.78 7.21
C ILE A 190 -4.05 -11.28 6.01
N THR A 191 -4.42 -10.00 6.05
CA THR A 191 -4.92 -9.27 4.89
C THR A 191 -3.87 -8.27 4.42
N ILE A 192 -3.55 -8.31 3.13
CA ILE A 192 -2.58 -7.41 2.51
C ILE A 192 -3.34 -6.37 1.68
N LEU A 193 -3.09 -5.09 1.92
CA LEU A 193 -3.48 -3.98 1.05
C LEU A 193 -2.23 -3.39 0.41
N ALA A 194 -2.10 -3.53 -0.91
CA ALA A 194 -0.99 -2.99 -1.67
C ALA A 194 -1.48 -1.92 -2.64
N HIS A 195 -0.77 -0.80 -2.76
CA HIS A 195 -1.15 0.30 -3.65
C HIS A 195 -0.12 0.49 -4.77
N SER A 196 -0.59 0.74 -5.99
CA SER A 196 0.24 1.16 -7.12
C SER A 196 1.44 0.23 -7.33
N MET A 197 2.66 0.74 -7.39
CA MET A 197 3.88 -0.08 -7.53
C MET A 197 4.11 -1.07 -6.36
N GLY A 198 3.48 -0.85 -5.20
CA GLY A 198 3.46 -1.83 -4.11
C GLY A 198 2.74 -3.13 -4.47
N THR A 199 1.84 -3.12 -5.46
CA THR A 199 1.16 -4.34 -5.94
C THR A 199 2.13 -5.24 -6.69
N TRP A 200 3.06 -4.66 -7.45
CA TRP A 200 4.15 -5.39 -8.09
C TRP A 200 4.99 -6.13 -7.06
N LEU A 201 5.45 -5.41 -6.03
CA LEU A 201 6.23 -5.97 -4.93
C LEU A 201 5.49 -7.13 -4.24
N THR A 202 4.22 -6.91 -3.91
CA THR A 202 3.40 -7.90 -3.22
C THR A 202 3.25 -9.17 -4.06
N MET A 203 2.96 -9.04 -5.35
CA MET A 203 2.83 -10.18 -6.24
C MET A 203 4.14 -10.96 -6.41
N GLU A 204 5.27 -10.26 -6.56
CA GLU A 204 6.59 -10.89 -6.63
C GLU A 204 6.93 -11.66 -5.34
N SER A 205 6.65 -11.08 -4.16
CA SER A 205 6.88 -11.75 -2.88
C SER A 205 6.01 -13.00 -2.70
N LEU A 206 4.70 -12.92 -3.00
CA LEU A 206 3.79 -14.07 -2.88
C LEU A 206 4.14 -15.19 -3.87
N ARG A 207 4.49 -14.82 -5.11
CA ARG A 207 5.02 -15.76 -6.09
C ARG A 207 6.31 -16.41 -5.61
N GLN A 208 7.24 -15.64 -5.05
CA GLN A 208 8.50 -16.15 -4.53
C GLN A 208 8.26 -17.17 -3.39
N MET A 209 7.33 -16.87 -2.48
CA MET A 209 6.89 -17.80 -1.43
C MET A 209 6.35 -19.10 -2.03
N ALA A 210 5.44 -19.01 -3.02
CA ALA A 210 4.86 -20.19 -3.64
C ALA A 210 5.88 -21.05 -4.39
N ILE A 211 6.88 -20.43 -5.04
CA ILE A 211 7.96 -21.16 -5.71
C ILE A 211 8.87 -21.84 -4.68
N ARG A 212 9.19 -21.16 -3.58
CA ARG A 212 10.12 -21.65 -2.56
C ARG A 212 9.50 -22.73 -1.67
N ASP A 213 8.27 -22.50 -1.21
CA ASP A 213 7.59 -23.32 -0.20
C ASP A 213 6.50 -24.23 -0.82
N GLY A 214 6.23 -24.11 -2.14
CA GLY A 214 5.22 -24.89 -2.86
C GLY A 214 3.78 -24.35 -2.74
N ASN A 215 3.55 -23.38 -1.86
CA ASN A 215 2.28 -22.67 -1.70
C ASN A 215 2.47 -21.33 -0.99
N VAL A 216 1.49 -20.45 -1.12
CA VAL A 216 1.36 -19.30 -0.21
C VAL A 216 0.83 -19.81 1.14
N PRO A 217 1.35 -19.36 2.31
CA PRO A 217 0.80 -19.73 3.61
C PRO A 217 -0.70 -19.45 3.70
N SER A 218 -1.47 -20.41 4.23
CA SER A 218 -2.94 -20.32 4.25
C SER A 218 -3.50 -19.19 5.13
N LYS A 219 -2.68 -18.64 6.05
CA LYS A 219 -3.05 -17.46 6.83
C LYS A 219 -3.05 -16.19 6.00
N ILE A 220 -2.32 -16.14 4.89
CA ILE A 220 -2.47 -15.04 3.93
C ILE A 220 -3.76 -15.30 3.17
N GLU A 221 -4.86 -14.74 3.66
CA GLU A 221 -6.19 -15.07 3.17
C GLU A 221 -6.64 -14.09 2.09
N ASN A 222 -6.44 -12.79 2.31
CA ASN A 222 -6.95 -11.74 1.44
C ASN A 222 -5.81 -10.86 0.93
N VAL A 223 -5.80 -10.61 -0.38
CA VAL A 223 -4.88 -9.66 -1.04
C VAL A 223 -5.70 -8.65 -1.83
N ILE A 224 -5.58 -7.39 -1.47
CA ILE A 224 -6.25 -6.26 -2.07
C ILE A 224 -5.19 -5.44 -2.82
N LEU A 225 -5.32 -5.36 -4.14
CA LEU A 225 -4.45 -4.58 -5.01
C LEU A 225 -5.19 -3.30 -5.44
N ALA A 226 -4.78 -2.16 -4.92
CA ALA A 226 -5.38 -0.87 -5.22
C ALA A 226 -4.61 -0.15 -6.33
N SER A 227 -5.32 0.23 -7.40
CA SER A 227 -4.76 0.88 -8.59
C SER A 227 -3.45 0.21 -9.07
N PRO A 228 -3.45 -1.11 -9.32
CA PRO A 228 -2.23 -1.89 -9.50
C PRO A 228 -1.37 -1.40 -10.67
N ASP A 229 -0.12 -1.01 -10.36
CA ASP A 229 0.91 -0.66 -11.36
C ASP A 229 1.76 -1.89 -11.70
N ILE A 230 1.09 -2.90 -12.24
CA ILE A 230 1.70 -4.13 -12.75
C ILE A 230 1.16 -4.39 -14.16
N ASP A 231 2.05 -4.85 -15.03
CA ASP A 231 1.69 -5.33 -16.35
C ASP A 231 0.70 -6.50 -16.25
N LEU A 232 -0.33 -6.51 -17.10
CA LEU A 232 -1.40 -7.50 -17.05
C LEU A 232 -0.90 -8.93 -17.28
N ASP A 233 0.00 -9.13 -18.24
CA ASP A 233 0.53 -10.46 -18.57
C ASP A 233 1.47 -10.97 -17.47
N VAL A 234 2.26 -10.06 -16.90
CA VAL A 234 3.10 -10.38 -15.72
C VAL A 234 2.21 -10.78 -14.54
N PHE A 235 1.16 -10.01 -14.24
CA PHE A 235 0.21 -10.37 -13.19
C PHE A 235 -0.41 -11.76 -13.44
N ALA A 236 -0.91 -12.01 -14.65
CA ALA A 236 -1.53 -13.29 -14.98
C ALA A 236 -0.55 -14.47 -14.81
N LYS A 237 0.71 -14.28 -15.23
CA LYS A 237 1.78 -15.28 -15.08
C LYS A 237 2.11 -15.54 -13.61
N GLN A 238 2.33 -14.50 -12.82
CA GLN A 238 2.60 -14.62 -11.39
C GLN A 238 1.42 -15.25 -10.64
N PHE A 239 0.19 -14.87 -11.01
CA PHE A 239 -1.04 -15.41 -10.42
C PHE A 239 -1.14 -16.92 -10.61
N VAL A 240 -0.85 -17.42 -11.81
CA VAL A 240 -0.82 -18.86 -12.11
C VAL A 240 0.33 -19.56 -11.39
N GLU A 241 1.51 -18.94 -11.32
CA GLU A 241 2.70 -19.52 -10.68
C GLU A 241 2.59 -19.63 -9.16
N MET A 242 1.69 -18.89 -8.51
CA MET A 242 1.33 -19.11 -7.10
C MET A 242 0.61 -20.46 -6.86
N GLY A 243 0.15 -21.13 -7.92
CA GLY A 243 -0.54 -22.41 -7.82
C GLY A 243 -1.98 -22.29 -7.30
N LYS A 244 -2.60 -23.44 -7.00
CA LYS A 244 -4.02 -23.51 -6.57
C LYS A 244 -4.23 -23.03 -5.13
N LYS A 245 -3.22 -23.17 -4.27
CA LYS A 245 -3.24 -22.74 -2.87
C LYS A 245 -2.71 -21.31 -2.77
N ARG A 246 -3.57 -20.35 -3.13
CA ARG A 246 -3.27 -18.92 -3.19
C ARG A 246 -4.35 -18.11 -2.47
N PRO A 247 -4.04 -16.87 -2.02
CA PRO A 247 -5.02 -16.01 -1.38
C PRO A 247 -6.16 -15.61 -2.32
N LYS A 248 -7.23 -15.08 -1.73
CA LYS A 248 -8.34 -14.44 -2.44
C LYS A 248 -7.89 -13.05 -2.88
N PHE A 249 -8.05 -12.75 -4.17
CA PHE A 249 -7.63 -11.47 -4.73
C PHE A 249 -8.82 -10.54 -4.94
N THR A 250 -8.60 -9.27 -4.62
CA THR A 250 -9.47 -8.17 -4.97
C THR A 250 -8.66 -7.06 -5.60
N ILE A 251 -9.10 -6.58 -6.75
CA ILE A 251 -8.43 -5.50 -7.48
C ILE A 251 -9.35 -4.28 -7.54
N PHE A 252 -8.85 -3.12 -7.12
CA PHE A 252 -9.49 -1.84 -7.40
C PHE A 252 -8.86 -1.26 -8.64
N VAL A 253 -9.67 -1.02 -9.68
CA VAL A 253 -9.23 -0.51 -10.98
C VAL A 253 -9.90 0.83 -11.26
N SER A 254 -9.26 1.64 -12.10
CA SER A 254 -9.82 2.92 -12.55
C SER A 254 -9.27 3.21 -13.95
N GLN A 255 -10.14 3.25 -14.95
CA GLN A 255 -9.76 3.46 -16.35
C GLN A 255 -9.25 4.88 -16.61
N ASP A 256 -9.65 5.84 -15.78
CA ASP A 256 -9.28 7.25 -15.84
C ASP A 256 -8.06 7.59 -14.96
N ASP A 257 -7.31 6.58 -14.49
CA ASP A 257 -6.12 6.74 -13.67
C ASP A 257 -4.94 7.32 -14.48
N ARG A 258 -4.58 8.57 -14.18
CA ARG A 258 -3.56 9.31 -14.92
C ARG A 258 -2.14 8.93 -14.51
N ALA A 259 -1.95 8.43 -13.28
CA ALA A 259 -0.64 7.98 -12.82
C ALA A 259 -0.26 6.66 -13.50
N LEU A 260 -1.23 5.75 -13.68
CA LEU A 260 -1.03 4.53 -14.45
C LEU A 260 -0.81 4.81 -15.94
N ALA A 261 -1.49 5.78 -16.53
CA ALA A 261 -1.22 6.20 -17.91
C ALA A 261 0.24 6.66 -18.09
N LEU A 262 0.79 7.39 -17.11
CA LEU A 262 2.21 7.79 -17.12
C LEU A 262 3.14 6.59 -16.93
N SER A 263 2.82 5.65 -16.03
CA SER A 263 3.65 4.45 -15.82
C SER A 263 3.65 3.54 -17.04
N SER A 264 2.51 3.39 -17.75
CA SER A 264 2.40 2.71 -19.05
C SER A 264 3.31 3.33 -20.08
N PHE A 265 3.25 4.66 -20.24
CA PHE A 265 4.10 5.38 -21.19
C PHE A 265 5.60 5.13 -20.92
N ILE A 266 6.04 5.26 -19.66
CA ILE A 266 7.44 5.04 -19.27
C ILE A 266 7.88 3.59 -19.51
N SER A 267 6.97 2.63 -19.39
CA SER A 267 7.27 1.20 -19.55
C SER A 267 7.00 0.66 -20.96
N GLY A 268 6.81 1.54 -21.95
CA GLY A 268 6.68 1.14 -23.36
C GLY A 268 5.26 0.82 -23.80
N ASP A 269 4.26 1.55 -23.29
CA ASP A 269 2.83 1.46 -23.67
C ASP A 269 2.19 0.10 -23.37
N VAL A 270 2.55 -0.47 -22.22
CA VAL A 270 2.00 -1.74 -21.74
C VAL A 270 0.67 -1.55 -20.99
N SER A 271 -0.23 -2.52 -21.13
CA SER A 271 -1.52 -2.53 -20.44
C SER A 271 -1.34 -2.84 -18.96
N ARG A 272 -1.73 -1.89 -18.09
CA ARG A 272 -1.68 -2.08 -16.64
C ARG A 272 -2.93 -2.75 -16.13
N LEU A 273 -2.76 -3.65 -15.16
CA LEU A 273 -3.88 -4.29 -14.47
C LEU A 273 -4.84 -3.25 -13.87
N GLY A 274 -4.32 -2.14 -13.35
CA GLY A 274 -5.16 -1.10 -12.74
C GLY A 274 -6.00 -0.28 -13.71
N ALA A 275 -5.74 -0.37 -15.03
CA ALA A 275 -6.39 0.41 -16.07
C ALA A 275 -7.39 -0.40 -16.92
N ILE A 276 -7.59 -1.70 -16.62
CA ILE A 276 -8.51 -2.55 -17.38
C ILE A 276 -9.98 -2.15 -17.16
N ASP A 277 -10.85 -2.49 -18.12
CA ASP A 277 -12.29 -2.58 -17.89
C ASP A 277 -12.64 -3.97 -17.34
N PRO A 278 -12.97 -4.10 -16.05
CA PRO A 278 -13.29 -5.41 -15.48
C PRO A 278 -14.64 -5.96 -15.97
N SER A 279 -15.50 -5.11 -16.56
CA SER A 279 -16.81 -5.50 -17.08
C SER A 279 -16.78 -5.93 -18.55
N ALA A 280 -15.72 -5.58 -19.28
CA ALA A 280 -15.55 -5.93 -20.69
C ALA A 280 -14.93 -7.33 -20.87
N GLU A 281 -15.27 -7.98 -21.99
CA GLU A 281 -14.57 -9.19 -22.43
C GLU A 281 -13.20 -8.85 -23.06
N PRO A 282 -12.17 -9.69 -22.88
CA PRO A 282 -12.23 -10.99 -22.19
C PRO A 282 -11.96 -10.91 -20.68
N TYR A 283 -11.73 -9.71 -20.12
CA TYR A 283 -11.31 -9.52 -18.73
C TYR A 283 -12.34 -10.04 -17.73
N ARG A 284 -13.63 -9.74 -17.94
CA ARG A 284 -14.72 -10.21 -17.10
C ARG A 284 -14.68 -11.73 -16.90
N THR A 285 -14.76 -12.49 -17.99
CA THR A 285 -14.76 -13.96 -17.92
C THR A 285 -13.44 -14.52 -17.35
N GLN A 286 -12.30 -13.89 -17.65
CA GLN A 286 -11.00 -14.35 -17.15
C GLN A 286 -10.85 -14.13 -15.64
N LEU A 287 -11.25 -12.97 -15.13
CA LEU A 287 -11.23 -12.65 -13.70
C LEU A 287 -12.21 -13.55 -12.94
N GLU A 288 -13.42 -13.77 -13.48
CA GLU A 288 -14.40 -14.70 -12.92
C GLU A 288 -13.85 -16.13 -12.80
N ARG A 289 -13.26 -16.67 -13.88
CA ARG A 289 -12.66 -18.01 -13.88
C ARG A 289 -11.48 -18.12 -12.93
N ALA A 290 -10.74 -17.02 -12.73
CA ALA A 290 -9.63 -16.95 -11.81
C ALA A 290 -10.07 -16.80 -10.34
N GLY A 291 -11.35 -16.49 -10.07
CA GLY A 291 -11.86 -16.19 -8.73
C GLY A 291 -11.35 -14.85 -8.20
N ILE A 292 -11.03 -13.90 -9.09
CA ILE A 292 -10.57 -12.55 -8.73
C ILE A 292 -11.78 -11.62 -8.70
N THR A 293 -11.97 -10.90 -7.59
CA THR A 293 -12.96 -9.83 -7.52
C THR A 293 -12.38 -8.54 -8.07
N ALA A 294 -13.08 -7.87 -8.98
CA ALA A 294 -12.66 -6.57 -9.51
C ALA A 294 -13.71 -5.50 -9.22
N ILE A 295 -13.26 -4.37 -8.66
CA ILE A 295 -14.11 -3.23 -8.34
C ILE A 295 -13.64 -2.06 -9.17
N ASP A 296 -14.54 -1.57 -10.01
CA ASP A 296 -14.31 -0.40 -10.86
C ASP A 296 -14.61 0.89 -10.10
N LEU A 297 -13.58 1.72 -9.92
CA LEU A 297 -13.62 3.03 -9.29
C LEU A 297 -13.62 4.18 -10.31
N THR A 298 -13.72 3.90 -11.61
CA THR A 298 -13.68 4.92 -12.68
C THR A 298 -14.68 6.04 -12.43
N LYS A 299 -15.91 5.70 -11.99
CA LYS A 299 -16.97 6.68 -11.72
C LYS A 299 -16.92 7.30 -10.31
N VAL A 300 -16.00 6.87 -9.45
CA VAL A 300 -15.80 7.45 -8.12
C VAL A 300 -15.07 8.78 -8.26
N LYS A 301 -15.64 9.84 -7.70
CA LYS A 301 -15.05 11.19 -7.72
C LYS A 301 -14.24 11.41 -6.45
N THR A 302 -13.01 11.87 -6.60
CA THR A 302 -12.14 12.31 -5.50
C THR A 302 -11.53 13.67 -5.81
N GLU A 303 -10.88 14.29 -4.82
CA GLU A 303 -10.17 15.57 -5.00
C GLU A 303 -8.76 15.36 -5.59
N ASP A 304 -8.25 14.13 -5.60
CA ASP A 304 -7.01 13.75 -6.28
C ASP A 304 -7.11 13.97 -7.80
N GLY A 305 -6.32 14.91 -8.33
CA GLY A 305 -6.27 15.21 -9.76
C GLY A 305 -5.60 14.15 -10.63
N LEU A 306 -4.99 13.11 -10.03
CA LEU A 306 -4.43 11.95 -10.74
C LEU A 306 -5.38 10.75 -10.80
N HIS A 307 -6.49 10.76 -10.03
CA HIS A 307 -7.44 9.66 -9.95
C HIS A 307 -6.82 8.32 -9.51
N HIS A 308 -5.70 8.36 -8.79
CA HIS A 308 -4.87 7.20 -8.42
C HIS A 308 -5.03 6.79 -6.95
N GLY A 309 -5.47 7.72 -6.11
CA GLY A 309 -5.70 7.53 -4.67
C GLY A 309 -7.15 7.15 -4.28
N LYS A 310 -8.03 6.90 -5.26
CA LYS A 310 -9.49 6.75 -5.03
C LYS A 310 -9.87 5.73 -3.94
N PHE A 311 -9.08 4.67 -3.79
CA PHE A 311 -9.32 3.62 -2.79
C PHE A 311 -9.21 4.09 -1.33
N ALA A 312 -8.33 5.04 -1.05
CA ALA A 312 -8.07 5.55 0.30
C ALA A 312 -8.74 6.89 0.57
N GLU A 313 -9.12 7.62 -0.48
CA GLU A 313 -9.72 8.95 -0.39
C GLU A 313 -11.26 8.95 -0.43
N SER A 314 -11.86 7.85 -0.89
CA SER A 314 -13.31 7.67 -0.91
C SER A 314 -13.77 7.06 0.42
N PRO A 315 -14.56 7.77 1.25
CA PRO A 315 -15.07 7.23 2.51
C PRO A 315 -15.82 5.90 2.33
N GLN A 316 -16.54 5.75 1.21
CA GLN A 316 -17.28 4.53 0.89
C GLN A 316 -16.33 3.34 0.65
N ILE A 317 -15.20 3.54 -0.03
CA ILE A 317 -14.23 2.47 -0.29
C ILE A 317 -13.44 2.13 0.97
N VAL A 318 -13.10 3.14 1.76
CA VAL A 318 -12.44 2.96 3.04
C VAL A 318 -13.32 2.17 4.00
N GLN A 319 -14.62 2.48 4.10
CA GLN A 319 -15.58 1.69 4.87
C GLN A 319 -15.73 0.26 4.34
N LEU A 320 -15.65 0.06 3.02
CA LEU A 320 -15.69 -1.27 2.41
C LEU A 320 -14.49 -2.12 2.84
N ILE A 321 -13.29 -1.52 2.86
CA ILE A 321 -12.07 -2.17 3.37
C ILE A 321 -12.26 -2.57 4.83
N GLY A 322 -12.78 -1.65 5.65
CA GLY A 322 -13.07 -1.87 7.07
C GLY A 322 -14.05 -3.02 7.34
N THR A 323 -15.22 -2.95 6.70
CA THR A 323 -16.29 -3.96 6.85
C THR A 323 -15.79 -5.36 6.47
N ARG A 324 -14.96 -5.45 5.42
CA ARG A 324 -14.36 -6.71 4.99
C ARG A 324 -13.40 -7.29 6.04
N LEU A 325 -12.54 -6.43 6.59
CA LEU A 325 -11.58 -6.82 7.62
C LEU A 325 -12.28 -7.25 8.92
N ALA A 326 -13.35 -6.57 9.30
CA ALA A 326 -14.11 -6.88 10.51
C ALA A 326 -14.93 -8.18 10.42
N THR A 327 -15.42 -8.54 9.24
CA THR A 327 -16.32 -9.70 9.05
C THR A 327 -15.60 -10.97 8.61
N GLY A 328 -14.34 -10.88 8.16
CA GLY A 328 -13.62 -11.99 7.53
C GLY A 328 -14.30 -12.50 6.24
N GLN A 329 -15.31 -11.77 5.73
CA GLN A 329 -16.12 -12.18 4.58
C GLN A 329 -15.51 -11.70 3.28
N THR A 330 -15.80 -12.43 2.20
CA THR A 330 -15.47 -12.03 0.83
C THR A 330 -16.42 -10.94 0.34
N LEU A 331 -15.94 -10.07 -0.55
CA LEU A 331 -16.79 -9.06 -1.24
C LEU A 331 -17.84 -9.67 -2.18
N THR A 332 -17.96 -11.00 -2.19
CA THR A 332 -18.84 -11.75 -3.09
C THR A 332 -20.22 -12.03 -2.50
N ASP A 333 -20.38 -11.94 -1.17
CA ASP A 333 -21.52 -12.58 -0.48
C ASP A 333 -22.59 -11.61 0.06
N SER A 334 -22.63 -10.36 -0.39
CA SER A 334 -23.73 -9.42 -0.08
C SER A 334 -23.86 -8.35 -1.15
N ASP A 335 -25.10 -7.98 -1.50
CA ASP A 335 -25.45 -6.95 -2.46
C ASP A 335 -24.68 -5.63 -2.22
N ILE A 336 -23.55 -5.44 -2.92
CA ILE A 336 -22.84 -4.15 -2.96
C ILE A 336 -23.64 -3.22 -3.89
N SER A 337 -24.80 -2.77 -3.42
CA SER A 337 -25.48 -1.58 -3.92
C SER A 337 -25.13 -0.42 -3.00
N VAL A 338 -23.86 -0.01 -3.01
CA VAL A 338 -23.48 1.26 -2.40
C VAL A 338 -23.89 2.34 -3.41
N GLY A 339 -24.95 3.06 -3.08
CA GLY A 339 -25.49 4.11 -3.92
C GLY A 339 -24.40 5.05 -4.44
N THR A 340 -24.47 5.32 -5.74
CA THR A 340 -23.64 6.27 -6.52
C THR A 340 -22.24 5.79 -6.91
N GLY A 341 -22.13 5.13 -8.07
CA GLY A 341 -20.93 5.16 -8.90
C GLY A 341 -19.90 4.03 -8.74
N ILE A 342 -20.09 3.06 -7.85
CA ILE A 342 -19.21 1.89 -7.72
C ILE A 342 -19.85 0.71 -8.46
N ALA A 343 -19.16 0.15 -9.45
CA ALA A 343 -19.57 -1.08 -10.11
C ALA A 343 -18.65 -2.22 -9.66
N ALA A 344 -19.18 -3.14 -8.86
CA ALA A 344 -18.48 -4.37 -8.52
C ALA A 344 -18.80 -5.42 -9.57
N VAL A 345 -17.78 -5.93 -10.27
CA VAL A 345 -17.92 -7.12 -11.10
C VAL A 345 -17.59 -8.30 -10.21
N VAL A 346 -18.65 -8.90 -9.65
CA VAL A 346 -18.56 -10.04 -8.73
C VAL A 346 -18.77 -11.33 -9.52
N ALA A 347 -17.85 -12.27 -9.33
CA ALA A 347 -18.04 -13.65 -9.78
C ALA A 347 -19.25 -14.27 -9.07
N GLY A 348 -20.42 -14.20 -9.72
CA GLY A 348 -21.63 -14.90 -9.30
C GLY A 348 -22.75 -14.03 -8.73
N THR A 349 -23.30 -13.09 -9.50
CA THR A 349 -24.76 -12.81 -9.55
C THR A 349 -25.05 -11.94 -10.78
N ALA A 350 -26.00 -12.37 -11.61
CA ALA A 350 -26.42 -11.62 -12.80
C ALA A 350 -27.55 -10.64 -12.45
N ARG A 351 -27.43 -9.37 -12.88
CA ARG A 351 -28.57 -8.53 -13.33
C ARG A 351 -28.10 -7.25 -14.06
N ASN A 352 -28.28 -7.31 -15.38
CA ASN A 352 -28.61 -6.27 -16.36
C ASN A 352 -27.80 -4.98 -16.54
N VAL A 353 -27.59 -4.71 -17.83
CA VAL A 353 -26.75 -3.73 -18.53
C VAL A 353 -27.39 -2.34 -18.63
N GLY A 354 -26.55 -1.29 -18.67
CA GLY A 354 -26.90 0.02 -19.23
C GLY A 354 -25.70 0.68 -19.92
N ASN A 355 -25.72 0.76 -21.25
CA ASN A 355 -24.68 1.35 -22.09
C ASN A 355 -24.61 2.88 -21.99
N VAL A 356 -23.40 3.45 -21.93
CA VAL A 356 -23.11 4.77 -22.50
C VAL A 356 -21.70 4.77 -23.07
N ALA A 357 -21.58 5.02 -24.37
CA ALA A 357 -20.31 5.28 -25.05
C ALA A 357 -19.98 6.78 -24.97
N ALA A 358 -18.73 7.12 -24.69
CA ALA A 358 -18.18 8.45 -24.95
C ALA A 358 -16.76 8.30 -25.49
N VAL A 359 -16.57 8.69 -26.75
CA VAL A 359 -15.26 8.78 -27.39
C VAL A 359 -14.69 10.16 -27.05
N THR A 360 -13.49 10.22 -26.48
CA THR A 360 -12.73 11.47 -26.32
C THR A 360 -11.42 11.39 -27.06
N VAL A 361 -11.19 12.36 -27.95
CA VAL A 361 -9.97 12.56 -28.73
C VAL A 361 -8.94 13.27 -27.86
N SER A 362 -7.76 12.68 -27.69
CA SER A 362 -6.63 13.27 -26.96
C SER A 362 -5.77 14.14 -27.89
N ALA A 363 -5.45 15.37 -27.47
CA ALA A 363 -4.41 16.19 -28.12
C ALA A 363 -3.03 15.91 -27.49
N PRO A 364 -1.93 15.99 -28.25
CA PRO A 364 -0.59 15.71 -27.73
C PRO A 364 -0.10 16.83 -26.81
N VAL A 365 0.46 16.45 -25.66
CA VAL A 365 1.17 17.35 -24.74
C VAL A 365 2.66 17.33 -25.11
N SER A 366 3.22 18.49 -25.42
CA SER A 366 4.67 18.67 -25.59
C SER A 366 5.38 18.67 -24.24
N ILE A 367 6.38 17.82 -24.09
CA ILE A 367 7.23 17.71 -22.90
C ILE A 367 8.48 18.57 -23.12
N LEU A 368 8.74 19.51 -22.20
CA LEU A 368 9.96 20.32 -22.15
C LEU A 368 11.09 19.57 -21.43
N GLU A 369 12.31 19.70 -21.96
CA GLU A 369 13.53 19.00 -21.57
C GLU A 369 14.17 19.42 -20.22
N ASN A 370 14.69 18.39 -19.54
CA ASN A 370 15.88 18.27 -18.67
C ASN A 370 16.24 19.30 -17.57
N PRO A 371 16.49 18.78 -16.35
CA PRO A 371 17.56 19.26 -15.48
C PRO A 371 18.71 18.25 -15.32
N GLN A 372 19.92 18.80 -15.16
CA GLN A 372 21.20 18.10 -15.04
C GLN A 372 21.30 17.11 -13.84
N PRO A 373 22.16 16.08 -13.94
CA PRO A 373 22.33 15.09 -12.88
C PRO A 373 23.10 15.63 -11.67
N THR A 374 22.49 15.56 -10.49
CA THR A 374 23.20 15.67 -9.21
C THR A 374 24.06 14.42 -8.97
N LYS A 375 25.31 14.61 -8.52
CA LYS A 375 26.29 13.54 -8.29
C LYS A 375 25.72 12.42 -7.40
N LYS A 376 25.63 11.20 -7.95
CA LYS A 376 25.19 9.98 -7.26
C LYS A 376 26.23 9.52 -6.23
N LYS A 377 25.81 9.21 -5.00
CA LYS A 377 26.62 8.39 -4.08
C LYS A 377 26.73 6.98 -4.68
N ARG A 378 27.94 6.42 -4.69
CA ARG A 378 28.25 5.10 -5.25
C ARG A 378 27.74 4.03 -4.27
N VAL A 379 26.81 3.19 -4.72
CA VAL A 379 26.29 2.04 -3.94
C VAL A 379 27.43 1.06 -3.70
N VAL A 380 27.69 0.71 -2.45
CA VAL A 380 28.73 -0.25 -2.06
C VAL A 380 28.14 -1.66 -2.18
N VAL A 381 28.29 -2.26 -3.35
CA VAL A 381 27.80 -3.61 -3.67
C VAL A 381 28.46 -4.70 -2.80
N GLY A 382 29.63 -4.42 -2.22
CA GLY A 382 30.43 -5.37 -1.43
C GLY A 382 29.72 -5.94 -0.21
N ASP A 383 28.84 -5.17 0.45
CA ASP A 383 28.12 -5.63 1.64
C ASP A 383 27.00 -6.64 1.29
N THR A 384 26.49 -6.60 0.06
CA THR A 384 25.44 -7.52 -0.42
C THR A 384 26.02 -8.84 -0.97
N LEU A 385 27.19 -8.79 -1.61
CA LEU A 385 27.79 -9.96 -2.27
C LEU A 385 28.65 -10.83 -1.33
N SER A 386 28.94 -10.39 -0.11
CA SER A 386 29.80 -11.09 0.85
C SER A 386 29.07 -12.07 1.77
N SER A 387 27.75 -12.27 1.60
CA SER A 387 26.98 -13.26 2.36
C SER A 387 26.57 -14.47 1.51
N ASP A 388 27.21 -15.61 1.73
CA ASP A 388 26.99 -16.88 1.01
C ASP A 388 25.66 -17.60 1.40
N THR A 389 24.75 -16.92 2.10
CA THR A 389 23.44 -17.46 2.50
C THR A 389 22.43 -16.32 2.44
N PRO A 390 21.18 -16.53 1.96
CA PRO A 390 20.11 -15.55 2.15
C PRO A 390 20.06 -15.23 3.64
N GLN A 391 20.45 -14.01 4.03
CA GLN A 391 20.49 -13.70 5.45
C GLN A 391 19.05 -13.70 5.94
N PRO A 392 18.68 -14.52 6.94
CA PRO A 392 17.42 -14.32 7.62
C PRO A 392 17.45 -12.89 8.15
N VAL A 393 16.34 -12.14 7.99
CA VAL A 393 16.12 -10.78 8.51
C VAL A 393 16.99 -10.52 9.75
N LYS A 394 18.12 -9.83 9.58
CA LYS A 394 18.90 -9.30 10.70
C LYS A 394 18.13 -8.09 11.20
N ILE A 395 17.26 -8.34 12.17
CA ILE A 395 16.69 -7.29 13.01
C ILE A 395 17.86 -6.88 13.90
N LYS A 396 18.35 -5.66 13.69
CA LYS A 396 19.35 -5.03 14.55
C LYS A 396 18.65 -4.41 15.73
#